data_AF-A0A5J4JGL0-F1
#
_entry.id   AF-A0A5J4JGL0-F1
#
_cell.length_a   1.000
_cell.length_b   1.000
_cell.length_c   1.000
_cell.angle_alpha   90.00
_cell.angle_beta   90.00
_cell.angle_gamma   90.00
#
_symmetry.space_group_name_H-M   'P 1'
#
loop_
_entity.id
_entity.type
_entity.pdbx_description
1 polymer ?
#
loop_
_entity_poly.entity_id
_entity_poly.type
_entity_poly.pdbx_seq_one_letter_code
_entity_poly.pdbx_strand_id
1 'polypeptide(L)'
;MDALNGRVRKHHRKIISMHYEHFLFIEKQILEVEREIDRLIEPYSEYIDLLETIPGVKKNAVAVIIAEIGVDMSVFPSEHHLTSWGGLCPGNNESAGKKKNTHTLKA
;
A
#
# COMPACT_ATOMS: atom_id res chain seq x y z
N MET A 1 7.11 -36.41 10.28
CA MET A 1 6.74 -35.67 11.50
C MET A 1 7.77 -35.93 12.61
N ASP A 2 9.07 -36.00 12.28
CA ASP A 2 10.12 -36.36 13.27
C ASP A 2 11.01 -35.17 13.68
N ALA A 3 10.79 -33.99 13.09
CA ALA A 3 11.66 -32.83 13.28
C ALA A 3 11.47 -32.08 14.62
N LEU A 4 10.43 -32.42 15.41
CA LEU A 4 10.06 -31.70 16.64
C LEU A 4 10.03 -32.58 17.91
N ASN A 5 10.61 -33.78 17.88
CA ASN A 5 10.71 -34.65 19.07
C ASN A 5 11.91 -34.32 19.99
N GLY A 6 12.53 -33.14 19.85
CA GLY A 6 13.75 -32.75 20.56
C GLY A 6 13.53 -31.69 21.65
N ARG A 7 13.94 -31.99 22.89
CA ARG A 7 13.98 -31.03 24.02
C ARG A 7 14.60 -29.67 23.60
N VAL A 8 13.99 -28.55 23.98
CA VAL A 8 14.51 -27.20 23.73
C VAL A 8 15.81 -26.97 24.51
N ARG A 9 16.95 -27.04 23.82
CA ARG A 9 18.29 -26.82 24.38
C ARG A 9 18.59 -25.32 24.52
N LYS A 10 19.61 -24.98 25.31
CA LYS A 10 20.03 -23.58 25.57
C LYS A 10 20.26 -22.76 24.29
N HIS A 11 20.88 -23.36 23.27
CA HIS A 11 21.12 -22.65 22.00
C HIS A 11 19.83 -22.40 21.21
N HIS A 12 18.86 -23.32 21.21
CA HIS A 12 17.53 -23.08 20.64
C HIS A 12 16.84 -21.90 21.34
N ARG A 13 16.88 -21.86 22.68
CA ARG A 13 16.32 -20.72 23.44
C ARG A 13 16.99 -19.41 23.04
N LYS A 14 18.31 -19.40 22.90
CA LYS A 14 19.05 -18.20 22.47
C LYS A 14 18.60 -17.72 21.09
N ILE A 15 18.49 -18.63 20.11
CA ILE A 15 18.04 -18.29 18.76
C ILE A 15 16.60 -17.75 18.80
N ILE A 16 15.69 -18.41 19.52
CA ILE A 16 14.30 -17.96 19.67
C ILE A 16 14.25 -16.57 20.30
N SER A 17 15.02 -16.32 21.37
CA SER A 17 15.11 -15.00 21.99
C SER A 17 15.57 -13.92 21.00
N MET A 18 16.60 -14.20 20.19
CA MET A 18 17.06 -13.26 19.17
C MET A 18 15.98 -12.96 18.11
N HIS A 19 15.22 -13.97 17.67
CA HIS A 19 14.13 -13.75 16.73
C HIS A 19 12.99 -12.96 17.35
N TYR A 20 12.68 -13.21 18.62
CA TYR A 20 11.65 -12.48 19.35
C TYR A 20 12.06 -11.01 19.58
N GLU A 21 13.30 -10.75 19.94
CA GLU A 21 13.85 -9.40 20.03
C GLU A 21 13.76 -8.66 18.69
N HIS A 22 14.07 -9.34 17.58
CA HIS A 22 13.94 -8.75 16.24
C HIS A 22 12.48 -8.51 15.85
N PHE A 23 11.58 -9.43 16.21
CA PHE A 23 10.14 -9.25 16.01
C PHE A 23 9.64 -8.00 16.74
N LEU A 24 9.98 -7.85 18.02
CA LEU A 24 9.62 -6.66 18.81
C LEU A 24 10.22 -5.37 18.23
N PHE A 25 11.45 -5.44 17.70
CA PHE A 25 12.07 -4.32 17.02
C PHE A 25 11.26 -3.89 15.78
N ILE A 26 10.90 -4.85 14.91
CA ILE A 26 10.10 -4.56 13.71
C ILE A 26 8.72 -4.01 14.09
N GLU A 27 8.05 -4.58 15.09
CA GLU A 27 6.76 -4.05 15.56
C GLU A 27 6.87 -2.58 16.00
N LYS A 28 7.94 -2.23 16.72
CA LYS A 28 8.20 -0.83 17.10
C LYS A 28 8.41 0.06 15.88
N GLN A 29 9.14 -0.41 14.86
CA GLN A 29 9.40 0.35 13.65
C GLN A 29 8.12 0.55 12.81
N ILE A 30 7.25 -0.46 12.73
CA ILE A 30 5.93 -0.33 12.09
C ILE A 30 5.14 0.80 12.75
N LEU A 31 5.03 0.79 14.09
CA LEU A 31 4.30 1.83 14.82
C LEU A 31 4.91 3.23 14.66
N GLU A 32 6.23 3.32 14.52
CA GLU A 32 6.91 4.59 14.28
C GLU A 32 6.59 5.17 12.90
N VAL A 33 6.59 4.31 11.87
CA VAL A 33 6.20 4.68 10.51
C VAL A 33 4.72 5.03 10.43
N GLU A 34 3.83 4.26 11.06
CA GLU A 34 2.39 4.57 11.11
C GLU A 34 2.11 5.95 11.72
N ARG A 35 2.80 6.30 12.80
CA ARG A 35 2.69 7.64 13.40
C ARG A 35 3.20 8.73 12.47
N GLU A 36 4.27 8.47 11.73
CA GLU A 36 4.80 9.44 10.78
C GLU A 36 3.85 9.65 9.60
N ILE A 37 3.27 8.57 9.07
CA ILE A 37 2.21 8.66 8.07
C ILE A 37 1.07 9.54 8.59
N ASP A 38 0.57 9.26 9.81
CA ASP A 38 -0.49 10.04 10.44
C ASP A 38 -0.14 11.54 10.53
N ARG A 39 1.11 11.87 10.93
CA ARG A 39 1.57 13.26 10.98
C ARG A 39 1.62 13.92 9.61
N LEU A 40 2.08 13.21 8.59
CA LEU A 40 2.25 13.75 7.24
C LEU A 40 0.92 13.95 6.53
N ILE A 41 -0.10 13.14 6.83
CA ILE A 41 -1.42 13.24 6.21
C ILE A 41 -2.37 14.18 6.95
N GLU A 42 -2.10 14.52 8.22
CA GLU A 42 -2.93 15.44 9.04
C GLU A 42 -3.32 16.75 8.33
N PRO A 43 -2.44 17.43 7.57
CA PRO A 43 -2.80 18.65 6.84
C PRO A 43 -3.90 18.46 5.78
N TYR A 44 -4.19 17.21 5.41
CA TYR A 44 -5.13 16.84 4.35
C TYR A 44 -6.43 16.22 4.92
N SER A 45 -6.76 16.48 6.18
CA SER A 45 -7.93 15.93 6.88
C SER A 45 -9.25 16.05 6.10
N GLU A 46 -9.50 17.18 5.44
CA GLU A 46 -10.71 17.35 4.61
C GLU A 46 -10.77 16.35 3.44
N TYR A 47 -9.64 16.09 2.78
CA TYR A 47 -9.54 15.11 1.71
C TYR A 47 -9.64 13.68 2.24
N ILE A 48 -9.13 13.44 3.45
CA ILE A 48 -9.23 12.15 4.12
C ILE A 48 -10.70 11.82 4.39
N ASP A 49 -11.42 12.73 5.02
CA ASP A 49 -12.84 12.57 5.35
C ASP A 49 -13.67 12.30 4.08
N LEU A 50 -13.37 13.02 2.99
CA LEU A 50 -14.04 12.80 1.70
C LEU A 50 -13.74 11.42 1.12
N LEU A 51 -12.48 11.00 1.09
CA LEU A 51 -12.09 9.70 0.52
C LEU A 51 -12.59 8.51 1.35
N GLU A 52 -12.70 8.65 2.67
CA GLU A 52 -13.28 7.62 3.55
C GLU A 52 -14.78 7.41 3.35
N THR A 53 -15.48 8.33 2.66
CA THR A 53 -16.87 8.11 2.25
C THR A 53 -17.00 7.01 1.19
N ILE A 54 -15.92 6.68 0.48
CA ILE A 54 -15.91 5.62 -0.55
C ILE A 54 -15.94 4.25 0.15
N PRO A 55 -16.95 3.40 -0.10
CA PRO A 55 -17.03 2.08 0.52
C PRO A 55 -15.77 1.24 0.27
N GLY A 56 -15.17 0.74 1.35
CA GLY A 56 -13.95 -0.06 1.30
C GLY A 56 -12.64 0.74 1.33
N VAL A 57 -12.70 2.07 1.23
CA VAL A 57 -11.54 2.95 1.44
C VAL A 57 -11.47 3.31 2.93
N LYS A 58 -10.28 3.11 3.51
CA LYS A 58 -9.96 3.40 4.92
C LYS A 58 -8.70 4.25 4.98
N LYS A 59 -8.44 4.91 6.10
CA LYS A 59 -7.27 5.75 6.36
C LYS A 59 -5.96 5.31 5.69
N ASN A 60 -5.56 4.04 5.81
CA ASN A 60 -4.33 3.55 5.17
C ASN A 60 -4.39 3.61 3.63
N ALA A 61 -5.53 3.23 3.04
CA ALA A 61 -5.73 3.34 1.60
C ALA A 61 -5.79 4.81 1.15
N VAL A 62 -6.40 5.67 1.95
CA VAL A 62 -6.40 7.13 1.71
C VAL A 62 -4.98 7.69 1.72
N ALA A 63 -4.17 7.32 2.72
CA ALA A 63 -2.78 7.75 2.82
C ALA A 63 -1.97 7.32 1.60
N VAL A 64 -2.18 6.10 1.10
CA VAL A 64 -1.57 5.62 -0.14
C VAL A 64 -2.03 6.45 -1.34
N ILE A 65 -3.33 6.71 -1.49
CA ILE A 65 -3.86 7.53 -2.59
C ILE A 65 -3.19 8.90 -2.58
N ILE A 66 -3.20 9.61 -1.44
CA ILE A 66 -2.61 10.95 -1.31
C ILE A 66 -1.10 10.92 -1.58
N ALA A 67 -0.38 9.87 -1.14
CA ALA A 67 1.05 9.73 -1.41
C ALA A 67 1.38 9.51 -2.89
N GLU A 68 0.50 8.80 -3.62
CA GLU A 68 0.70 8.48 -5.04
C GLU A 68 0.31 9.63 -5.97
N ILE A 69 -0.85 10.27 -5.73
CA ILE A 69 -1.43 11.25 -6.66
C ILE A 69 -1.31 12.69 -6.17
N GLY A 70 -0.92 12.89 -4.91
CA GLY A 70 -0.94 14.20 -4.26
C GLY A 70 -2.37 14.72 -4.00
N VAL A 71 -2.46 15.99 -3.59
CA VAL A 71 -3.74 16.69 -3.42
C VAL A 71 -4.00 17.76 -4.50
N ASP A 72 -2.97 18.08 -5.29
CA ASP A 72 -3.10 19.02 -6.41
C ASP A 72 -3.59 18.28 -7.66
N MET A 73 -4.89 18.36 -7.92
CA MET A 73 -5.48 17.73 -9.10
C MET A 73 -5.22 18.51 -10.39
N SER A 74 -4.61 19.70 -10.36
CA SER A 74 -4.29 20.46 -11.58
C SER A 74 -3.23 19.77 -12.45
N VAL A 75 -2.45 18.86 -11.86
CA VAL A 75 -1.46 18.03 -12.57
C VAL A 75 -2.14 17.02 -13.51
N PHE A 76 -3.43 16.73 -13.30
CA PHE A 76 -4.25 15.90 -14.16
C PHE A 76 -5.30 16.77 -14.88
N PRO A 77 -5.20 16.94 -16.21
CA PRO A 77 -6.16 17.77 -16.95
C PRO A 77 -7.62 17.27 -16.88
N SER A 78 -7.82 15.99 -16.60
CA SER A 78 -9.13 15.39 -16.31
C SER A 78 -8.99 14.05 -15.57
N GLU A 79 -10.10 13.54 -15.05
CA GLU A 79 -10.21 12.21 -14.43
C GLU A 79 -9.78 11.08 -15.38
N HIS A 80 -9.90 11.26 -16.69
CA HIS A 80 -9.39 10.32 -17.69
C HIS A 80 -7.87 10.22 -17.69
N HIS A 81 -7.18 11.34 -17.43
CA HIS A 81 -5.72 11.35 -17.33
C HIS A 81 -5.26 10.64 -16.07
N LEU A 82 -5.93 10.86 -14.93
CA LEU A 82 -5.65 10.15 -13.68
C LEU A 82 -5.87 8.64 -13.82
N THR A 83 -7.01 8.23 -14.38
CA THR A 83 -7.32 6.80 -14.58
C THR A 83 -6.42 6.12 -15.61
N SER A 84 -5.95 6.86 -16.62
CA SER A 84 -4.93 6.40 -17.57
C SER A 84 -3.56 6.26 -16.89
N TRP A 85 -3.16 7.22 -16.06
CA TRP A 85 -1.91 7.17 -15.30
C TRP A 85 -1.89 5.99 -14.31
N GLY A 86 -2.99 5.78 -13.58
CA GLY A 86 -3.17 4.66 -12.67
C GLY A 86 -3.37 3.30 -13.36
N GLY A 87 -3.32 3.24 -14.70
CA GLY A 87 -3.49 2.00 -15.48
C GLY A 87 -4.85 1.32 -15.34
N LEU A 88 -5.86 2.06 -14.88
CA LEU A 88 -7.26 1.63 -14.74
C LEU A 88 -8.03 1.77 -16.06
N CYS A 89 -7.56 2.67 -16.94
CA CYS A 89 -8.16 2.86 -18.25
C CYS A 89 -7.63 1.81 -19.26
N PRO A 90 -8.51 1.11 -19.99
CA PRO A 90 -8.07 0.26 -21.10
C PRO A 90 -7.49 1.12 -22.23
N GLY A 91 -6.18 1.02 -22.46
CA GLY A 91 -5.50 1.68 -23.59
C GLY A 91 -6.15 1.37 -24.96
N ASN A 92 -6.39 2.41 -25.77
CA ASN A 92 -6.94 2.25 -27.12
C ASN A 92 -5.86 1.81 -28.13
N ASN A 93 -5.43 0.55 -28.03
CA ASN A 93 -4.34 0.01 -28.83
C ASN A 93 -4.88 -0.60 -30.14
N GLU A 94 -5.20 0.24 -31.12
CA GLU A 94 -5.73 -0.18 -32.43
C GLU A 94 -4.72 0.10 -33.55
N SER A 95 -4.53 -0.87 -34.44
CA SER A 95 -3.71 -0.70 -35.65
C SER A 95 -4.41 -1.35 -36.83
N ALA A 96 -4.57 -0.61 -37.92
CA ALA A 96 -5.24 -1.05 -39.14
C ALA A 96 -6.63 -1.69 -38.89
N GLY A 97 -7.45 -1.11 -38.01
CA GLY A 97 -8.79 -1.60 -37.71
C GLY A 97 -8.85 -2.83 -36.78
N LYS A 98 -7.70 -3.27 -36.23
CA LYS A 98 -7.64 -4.40 -35.30
C LYS A 98 -7.27 -3.91 -33.90
N LYS A 99 -8.16 -4.13 -32.93
CA LYS A 99 -7.89 -3.96 -31.51
C LYS A 99 -6.86 -4.98 -31.04
N LYS A 100 -5.74 -4.49 -30.49
CA LYS A 100 -4.69 -5.29 -29.85
C LYS A 100 -4.98 -5.43 -28.36
N ASN A 101 -4.26 -6.36 -27.72
CA ASN A 101 -4.41 -6.60 -26.29
C ASN A 101 -4.14 -5.31 -25.51
N THR A 102 -5.05 -5.02 -24.58
CA THR A 102 -5.07 -3.77 -23.85
C THR A 102 -4.57 -4.01 -22.44
N HIS A 103 -3.47 -3.37 -22.07
CA HIS A 103 -2.94 -3.48 -20.72
C HIS A 103 -3.79 -2.61 -19.77
N THR A 104 -4.43 -3.28 -18.82
CA THR A 104 -4.87 -2.69 -17.56
C THR A 104 -4.01 -3.29 -16.46
N LEU A 105 -3.68 -2.51 -15.43
CA LEU A 105 -3.11 -3.08 -14.22
C LEU A 105 -4.20 -3.93 -13.58
N LYS A 106 -4.01 -5.26 -13.55
CA LYS A 106 -4.91 -6.14 -12.80
C LYS A 106 -4.73 -5.82 -11.32
N ALA A 107 -5.82 -5.42 -10.66
CA ALA A 107 -5.91 -5.29 -9.21
C ALA A 107 -5.72 -6.65 -8.51
#